data_AF-A0A1V0HFS9-F1
#
_entry.id   AF-A0A1V0HFS9-F1
#
_cell.length_a   1.000
_cell.length_b   1.000
_cell.length_c   1.000
_cell.angle_alpha   90.00
_cell.angle_beta   90.00
_cell.angle_gamma   90.00
#
_symmetry.space_group_name_H-M   'P 1'
#
loop_
_entity.id
_entity.type
_entity.pdbx_description
1 polymer ?
#
loop_
_entity_poly.entity_id
_entity_poly.type
_entity_poly.pdbx_seq_one_letter_code
_entity_poly.pdbx_strand_id
1 'polypeptide(L)'
;MADWCRDKAKSLAVQDIINRWKVLNKIFADEVIGRLSKVEYALPNGAMSDLRHLLAESQRLQNQAVRPLQSAVDEVKGTLNGIANALEKEVGGLQAARVGNKTPVRLERHDPNIVRGWNNAKKGLYGELISDEYMVNKGFNNLLPDNRRVRSLEDAPKGRGIDGIYGNPNPPPPYIVTETKFRTAVGEYVDSDGTLTRAKNVEGLLGNTKDGKQMSNRWIKNRLEKEIGDAQARKVEQSYESWLMIVGPDGKVETIYKLDQNAKVVGTVKI
;
A
#
# COMPACT_ATOMS: atom_id res chain seq x y z
N MET A 1 -2.14 10.29 -7.88
CA MET A 1 -2.77 9.63 -9.06
C MET A 1 -3.94 10.46 -9.59
N ALA A 2 -4.91 10.86 -8.74
CA ALA A 2 -6.01 11.76 -9.14
C ALA A 2 -5.51 13.11 -9.70
N ASP A 3 -4.56 13.77 -9.02
CA ASP A 3 -3.94 15.01 -9.51
C ASP A 3 -3.28 14.84 -10.87
N TRP A 4 -2.57 13.73 -11.07
CA TRP A 4 -1.97 13.39 -12.36
C TRP A 4 -3.02 13.26 -13.47
N CYS A 5 -4.18 12.64 -13.20
CA CYS A 5 -5.28 12.56 -14.16
C CYS A 5 -5.85 13.95 -14.50
N ARG A 6 -6.01 14.82 -13.50
CA ARG A 6 -6.49 16.20 -13.71
C ARG A 6 -5.49 17.03 -14.51
N ASP A 7 -4.21 16.90 -14.20
CA ASP A 7 -3.14 17.61 -14.91
C ASP A 7 -3.02 17.13 -16.36
N LYS A 8 -3.16 15.81 -16.60
CA LYS A 8 -3.23 15.27 -17.95
C LYS A 8 -4.45 15.77 -18.71
N ALA A 9 -5.63 15.79 -18.10
CA ALA A 9 -6.83 16.34 -18.72
C ALA A 9 -6.67 17.83 -19.09
N LYS A 10 -6.05 18.64 -18.22
CA LYS A 10 -5.75 20.05 -18.50
C LYS A 10 -4.76 20.24 -19.64
N SER A 11 -3.75 19.36 -19.72
CA SER A 11 -2.70 19.44 -20.74
C SER A 11 -3.15 19.05 -22.16
N LEU A 12 -4.30 18.37 -22.30
CA LEU A 12 -4.81 17.98 -23.61
C LEU A 12 -5.45 19.18 -24.33
N ALA A 13 -4.81 19.64 -25.40
CA ALA A 13 -5.32 20.72 -26.25
C ALA A 13 -5.38 20.30 -27.71
N VAL A 14 -6.57 20.28 -28.29
CA VAL A 14 -6.77 20.11 -29.76
C VAL A 14 -6.00 21.16 -30.54
N GLN A 15 -5.84 22.35 -29.95
CA GLN A 15 -5.15 23.44 -30.57
C GLN A 15 -3.69 23.11 -30.91
N ASP A 16 -3.02 22.23 -30.15
CA ASP A 16 -1.64 21.81 -30.46
C ASP A 16 -1.56 21.00 -31.75
N ILE A 17 -2.52 20.09 -31.95
CA ILE A 17 -2.64 19.26 -33.16
C ILE A 17 -2.99 20.16 -34.36
N ILE A 18 -3.97 21.05 -34.20
CA ILE A 18 -4.41 21.97 -35.25
C ILE A 18 -3.30 22.95 -35.61
N ASN A 19 -2.57 23.50 -34.64
CA ASN A 19 -1.46 24.42 -34.88
C ASN A 19 -0.33 23.73 -35.63
N ARG A 20 0.01 22.48 -35.29
CA ARG A 20 1.04 21.72 -36.02
C ARG A 20 0.64 21.44 -37.47
N TRP A 21 -0.62 21.09 -37.71
CA TRP A 21 -1.15 20.95 -39.08
C TRP A 21 -1.08 22.29 -39.84
N LYS A 22 -1.37 23.41 -39.16
CA LYS A 22 -1.32 24.75 -39.78
C LYS A 22 0.10 25.09 -40.23
N VAL A 23 1.10 24.75 -39.41
CA VAL A 23 2.52 24.92 -39.76
C VAL A 23 2.89 24.07 -40.98
N LEU A 24 2.44 22.81 -41.05
CA LEU A 24 2.68 21.95 -42.22
C LEU A 24 2.03 22.51 -43.50
N ASN A 25 0.79 22.99 -43.43
CA ASN A 25 0.12 23.64 -44.56
C ASN A 25 0.87 24.89 -45.02
N LYS A 26 1.43 25.66 -44.08
CA LYS A 26 2.27 26.83 -44.39
C LYS A 26 3.56 26.41 -45.10
N ILE A 27 4.26 25.38 -44.61
CA ILE A 27 5.47 24.86 -45.27
C ILE A 27 5.14 24.35 -46.67
N PHE A 28 4.03 23.63 -46.85
CA PHE A 28 3.63 23.13 -48.16
C PHE A 28 3.34 24.27 -49.15
N ALA A 29 2.67 25.34 -48.68
CA ALA A 29 2.42 26.53 -49.47
C ALA A 29 3.72 27.29 -49.83
N ASP A 30 4.53 27.62 -48.82
CA ASP A 30 5.66 28.53 -48.97
C ASP A 30 6.87 27.84 -49.64
N GLU A 31 7.19 26.61 -49.21
CA GLU A 31 8.42 25.92 -49.62
C GLU A 31 8.20 25.02 -50.83
N VAL A 32 7.11 24.27 -50.90
CA VAL A 32 6.88 23.35 -52.01
C VAL A 32 6.25 24.09 -53.18
N ILE A 33 5.05 24.64 -52.99
CA ILE A 33 4.34 25.36 -54.05
C ILE A 33 5.11 26.63 -54.44
N GLY A 34 5.59 27.41 -53.47
CA GLY A 34 6.33 28.65 -53.73
C GLY A 34 7.62 28.46 -54.51
N ARG A 35 8.37 27.38 -54.27
CA ARG A 35 9.60 27.07 -55.05
C ARG A 35 9.26 26.48 -56.42
N LEU A 36 8.32 25.54 -56.49
CA LEU A 36 7.94 24.88 -57.75
C LEU A 36 7.28 25.85 -58.74
N SER A 37 6.57 26.87 -58.25
CA SER A 37 6.01 27.93 -59.11
C SER A 37 7.07 28.68 -59.92
N LYS A 38 8.34 28.75 -59.44
CA LYS A 38 9.44 29.40 -60.16
C LYS A 38 9.94 28.61 -61.37
N VAL A 39 9.59 27.31 -61.42
CA VAL A 39 9.98 26.37 -62.48
C VAL A 39 8.77 25.71 -63.12
N GLU A 40 7.59 26.34 -63.05
CA GLU A 40 6.31 25.79 -63.51
C GLU A 40 6.36 25.37 -64.99
N TYR A 41 7.11 26.10 -65.83
CA TYR A 41 7.32 25.79 -67.24
C TYR A 41 8.01 24.43 -67.50
N ALA A 42 8.72 23.89 -66.51
CA ALA A 42 9.42 22.61 -66.59
C ALA A 42 8.63 21.46 -65.94
N LEU A 43 7.44 21.75 -65.39
CA LEU A 43 6.59 20.75 -64.73
C LEU A 43 5.56 20.17 -65.71
N PRO A 44 5.10 18.92 -65.48
CA PRO A 44 3.99 18.35 -66.22
C PRO A 44 2.74 19.23 -66.14
N ASN A 45 2.01 19.34 -67.25
CA ASN A 45 0.74 20.06 -67.30
C ASN A 45 -0.21 19.58 -66.20
N GLY A 46 -0.77 20.52 -65.43
CA GLY A 46 -1.71 20.22 -64.33
C GLY A 46 -1.06 19.97 -62.97
N ALA A 47 0.23 19.67 -62.90
CA ALA A 47 0.89 19.33 -61.63
C ALA A 47 0.78 20.44 -60.56
N MET A 48 0.92 21.71 -60.95
CA MET A 48 0.73 22.84 -60.03
C MET A 48 -0.72 23.04 -59.61
N SER A 49 -1.68 22.70 -60.48
CA SER A 49 -3.10 22.73 -60.14
C SER A 49 -3.41 21.66 -59.08
N ASP A 50 -2.88 20.45 -59.25
CA ASP A 50 -3.08 19.34 -58.31
C ASP A 50 -2.47 19.66 -56.94
N LEU A 51 -1.26 20.23 -56.89
CA LEU A 51 -0.63 20.64 -55.64
C LEU A 51 -1.45 21.73 -54.91
N ARG A 52 -1.96 22.72 -55.64
CA ARG A 52 -2.84 23.76 -55.07
C ARG A 52 -4.17 23.16 -54.58
N HIS A 53 -4.72 22.20 -55.31
CA HIS A 53 -5.93 21.47 -54.91
C HIS A 53 -5.69 20.68 -53.61
N LEU A 54 -4.60 19.92 -53.52
CA LEU A 54 -4.24 19.16 -52.32
C LEU A 54 -4.04 20.07 -51.09
N LEU A 55 -3.42 21.25 -51.27
CA LEU A 55 -3.30 22.23 -50.19
C LEU A 55 -4.68 22.73 -49.73
N ALA A 56 -5.56 23.06 -50.68
CA ALA A 56 -6.92 23.53 -50.37
C ALA A 56 -7.74 22.44 -49.65
N GLU A 57 -7.63 21.19 -50.08
CA GLU A 57 -8.26 20.04 -49.41
C GLU A 57 -7.71 19.84 -48.00
N SER A 58 -6.39 19.90 -47.81
CA SER A 58 -5.75 19.80 -46.49
C SER A 58 -6.23 20.91 -45.54
N GLN A 59 -6.33 22.15 -46.02
CA GLN A 59 -6.86 23.28 -45.23
C GLN A 59 -8.34 23.10 -44.89
N ARG A 60 -9.13 22.59 -45.85
CA ARG A 60 -10.55 22.27 -45.62
C ARG A 60 -10.72 21.18 -44.57
N LEU A 61 -9.96 20.09 -44.68
CA LEU A 61 -9.96 18.99 -43.72
C LEU A 61 -9.53 19.46 -42.34
N GLN A 62 -8.49 20.31 -42.25
CA GLN A 62 -8.06 20.91 -41.00
C GLN A 62 -9.20 21.68 -40.31
N ASN A 63 -9.93 22.52 -41.05
CA ASN A 63 -11.05 23.30 -40.52
C ASN A 63 -12.22 22.41 -40.07
N GLN A 64 -12.50 21.35 -40.83
CA GLN A 64 -13.57 20.41 -40.50
C GLN A 64 -13.21 19.50 -39.32
N ALA A 65 -11.93 19.16 -39.14
CA ALA A 65 -11.45 18.27 -38.09
C ALA A 65 -11.47 18.90 -36.69
N VAL A 66 -11.55 20.24 -36.57
CA VAL A 66 -11.55 20.92 -35.27
C VAL A 66 -12.66 20.40 -34.36
N ARG A 67 -13.91 20.35 -34.85
CA ARG A 67 -15.05 19.93 -34.02
C ARG A 67 -15.00 18.44 -33.62
N PRO A 68 -14.78 17.47 -34.54
CA PRO A 68 -14.65 16.07 -34.18
C PRO A 68 -13.49 15.80 -33.21
N LEU A 69 -12.32 16.41 -33.44
CA LEU A 69 -11.18 16.27 -32.53
C LEU A 69 -11.46 16.89 -31.17
N GLN A 70 -12.16 18.03 -31.12
CA GLN A 70 -12.60 18.65 -29.88
C GLN A 70 -13.53 17.73 -29.09
N SER A 71 -14.53 17.14 -29.75
CA SER A 71 -15.43 16.16 -29.12
C SER A 71 -14.66 14.98 -28.53
N ALA A 72 -13.74 14.39 -29.31
CA ALA A 72 -12.94 13.25 -28.84
C ALA A 72 -12.02 13.61 -27.66
N VAL A 73 -11.40 14.79 -27.69
CA VAL A 73 -10.57 15.28 -26.58
C VAL A 73 -11.41 15.57 -25.35
N ASP A 74 -12.61 16.13 -25.51
CA ASP A 74 -13.52 16.42 -24.40
C ASP A 74 -14.06 15.14 -23.76
N GLU A 75 -14.33 14.08 -24.55
CA GLU A 75 -14.65 12.75 -24.03
C GLU A 75 -13.51 12.18 -23.17
N VAL A 76 -12.27 12.22 -23.68
CA VAL A 76 -11.09 11.76 -22.92
C VAL A 76 -10.90 12.58 -21.65
N LYS A 77 -11.07 13.91 -21.70
CA LYS A 77 -11.05 14.77 -20.51
C LYS A 77 -12.14 14.38 -19.52
N GLY A 78 -13.35 14.09 -20.01
CA GLY A 78 -14.46 13.59 -19.22
C GLY A 78 -14.11 12.29 -18.49
N THR A 79 -13.55 11.32 -19.20
CA THR A 79 -13.08 10.05 -18.63
C THR A 79 -11.99 10.27 -17.57
N LEU A 80 -10.96 11.06 -17.87
CA LEU A 80 -9.87 11.35 -16.94
C LEU A 80 -10.37 12.06 -15.67
N ASN A 81 -11.28 13.02 -15.80
CA ASN A 81 -11.90 13.68 -14.65
C ASN A 81 -12.84 12.74 -13.88
N GLY A 82 -13.55 11.85 -14.57
CA GLY A 82 -14.37 10.81 -13.94
C GLY A 82 -13.53 9.84 -13.11
N ILE A 83 -12.38 9.41 -13.63
CA ILE A 83 -11.40 8.60 -12.90
C ILE A 83 -10.84 9.38 -11.70
N ALA A 84 -10.48 10.65 -11.88
CA ALA A 84 -10.01 11.49 -10.78
C ALA A 84 -11.04 11.62 -9.66
N ASN A 85 -12.31 11.87 -10.01
CA ASN A 85 -13.42 11.95 -9.06
C ASN A 85 -13.66 10.61 -8.34
N ALA A 86 -13.56 9.49 -9.05
CA ALA A 86 -13.69 8.16 -8.45
C ALA A 86 -12.56 7.88 -7.45
N LEU A 87 -11.32 8.18 -7.82
CA LEU A 87 -10.15 8.06 -6.94
C LEU A 87 -10.26 8.99 -5.73
N GLU A 88 -10.71 10.22 -5.91
CA GLU A 88 -10.94 11.16 -4.79
C GLU A 88 -12.11 10.72 -3.91
N LYS A 89 -13.16 10.10 -4.47
CA LYS A 89 -14.27 9.53 -3.71
C LYS A 89 -13.84 8.28 -2.95
N GLU A 90 -12.98 7.44 -3.52
CA GLU A 90 -12.36 6.32 -2.80
C GLU A 90 -11.44 6.83 -1.70
N VAL A 91 -10.59 7.83 -1.97
CA VAL A 91 -9.73 8.45 -0.96
C VAL A 91 -10.57 9.16 0.10
N GLY A 92 -11.64 9.85 -0.27
CA GLY A 92 -12.57 10.54 0.62
C GLY A 92 -13.43 9.57 1.43
N GLY A 93 -13.85 8.45 0.83
CA GLY A 93 -14.52 7.35 1.50
C GLY A 93 -13.58 6.60 2.45
N LEU A 94 -12.31 6.44 2.07
CA LEU A 94 -11.24 5.96 2.94
C LEU A 94 -10.97 6.97 4.06
N GLN A 95 -10.96 8.28 3.80
CA GLN A 95 -10.80 9.35 4.80
C GLN A 95 -11.99 9.47 5.75
N ALA A 96 -13.23 9.39 5.27
CA ALA A 96 -14.43 9.33 6.10
C ALA A 96 -14.46 8.03 6.91
N ALA A 97 -14.01 6.92 6.34
CA ALA A 97 -13.75 5.69 7.08
C ALA A 97 -12.61 5.86 8.09
N ARG A 98 -11.55 6.65 7.81
CA ARG A 98 -10.45 7.01 8.75
C ARG A 98 -10.93 7.87 9.93
N VAL A 99 -11.86 8.80 9.68
CA VAL A 99 -12.43 9.71 10.69
C VAL A 99 -13.47 8.96 11.55
N GLY A 100 -14.15 7.96 10.99
CA GLY A 100 -15.07 7.08 11.74
C GLY A 100 -14.41 5.91 12.45
N ASN A 101 -13.29 5.38 11.91
CA ASN A 101 -12.53 4.27 12.48
C ASN A 101 -11.05 4.42 12.09
N LYS A 102 -10.17 4.38 13.08
CA LYS A 102 -8.70 4.38 12.88
C LYS A 102 -8.36 3.46 11.70
N THR A 103 -7.42 3.84 10.83
CA THR A 103 -7.00 3.00 9.68
C THR A 103 -5.62 2.39 9.93
N PRO A 104 -5.36 1.14 9.51
CA PRO A 104 -4.05 0.51 9.64
C PRO A 104 -3.00 1.34 8.90
N VAL A 105 -1.90 1.64 9.58
CA VAL A 105 -0.74 2.31 8.98
C VAL A 105 -0.19 1.39 7.87
N ARG A 106 -0.09 1.91 6.65
CA ARG A 106 0.78 1.30 5.63
C ARG A 106 2.21 1.54 6.11
N LEU A 107 2.82 0.51 6.70
CA LEU A 107 4.17 0.59 7.23
C LEU A 107 5.15 0.81 6.08
N GLU A 108 5.68 2.01 5.96
CA GLU A 108 6.95 2.15 5.26
C GLU A 108 8.01 1.44 6.12
N ARG A 109 8.79 0.55 5.52
CA ARG A 109 9.97 0.00 6.21
C ARG A 109 10.88 1.17 6.53
N HIS A 110 10.98 1.50 7.82
CA HIS A 110 11.69 2.69 8.25
C HIS A 110 13.20 2.43 8.29
N ASP A 111 13.97 3.48 7.99
CA ASP A 111 15.41 3.47 8.19
C ASP A 111 15.71 3.14 9.67
N PRO A 112 16.60 2.16 9.96
CA PRO A 112 17.01 1.83 11.33
C PRO A 112 17.42 3.04 12.18
N ASN A 113 17.98 4.08 11.55
CA ASN A 113 18.38 5.31 12.23
C ASN A 113 17.18 6.13 12.71
N ILE A 114 16.07 6.12 11.97
CA ILE A 114 14.81 6.75 12.38
C ILE A 114 14.22 5.98 13.56
N VAL A 115 14.15 4.65 13.45
CA VAL A 115 13.57 3.79 14.50
C VAL A 115 14.37 3.91 15.81
N ARG A 116 15.70 4.04 15.75
CA ARG A 116 16.53 4.29 16.95
C ARG A 116 16.08 5.51 17.74
N GLY A 117 15.69 6.59 17.05
CA GLY A 117 15.23 7.85 17.65
C GLY A 117 13.84 7.78 18.30
N TRP A 118 13.11 6.67 18.14
CA TRP A 118 11.79 6.53 18.75
C TRP A 118 11.85 6.14 20.22
N ASN A 119 10.80 6.50 20.97
CA ASN A 119 10.58 5.99 22.32
C ASN A 119 10.20 4.49 22.28
N ASN A 120 10.27 3.83 23.44
CA ASN A 120 10.02 2.39 23.53
C ASN A 120 8.57 2.02 23.17
N ALA A 121 7.57 2.80 23.58
CA ALA A 121 6.18 2.52 23.21
C ALA A 121 6.00 2.47 21.67
N LYS A 122 6.56 3.43 20.94
CA LYS A 122 6.58 3.45 19.47
C LYS A 122 7.28 2.23 18.89
N LYS A 123 8.43 1.84 19.46
CA LYS A 123 9.20 0.67 19.03
C LYS A 123 8.44 -0.64 19.22
N GLY A 124 7.79 -0.82 20.36
CA GLY A 124 6.96 -2.00 20.63
C GLY A 124 5.78 -2.10 19.67
N LEU A 125 5.08 -0.97 19.46
CA LEU A 125 3.96 -0.90 18.52
C LEU A 125 4.38 -1.15 17.06
N TYR A 126 5.55 -0.66 16.68
CA TYR A 126 6.15 -0.96 15.39
C TYR A 126 6.43 -2.46 15.22
N GLY A 127 6.91 -3.13 16.26
CA GLY A 127 7.08 -4.59 16.27
C GLY A 127 5.78 -5.33 15.97
N GLU A 128 4.70 -5.01 16.68
CA GLU A 128 3.38 -5.62 16.46
C GLU A 128 2.84 -5.39 15.03
N LEU A 129 3.07 -4.19 14.49
CA LEU A 129 2.66 -3.85 13.13
C LEU A 129 3.43 -4.68 12.08
N ILE A 130 4.76 -4.81 12.22
CA ILE A 130 5.60 -5.59 11.29
C ILE A 130 5.32 -7.09 11.38
N SER A 131 5.10 -7.61 12.58
CA SER A 131 4.73 -9.03 12.77
C SER A 131 3.38 -9.36 12.15
N ASP A 132 2.36 -8.49 12.30
CA ASP A 132 1.06 -8.67 11.66
C ASP A 132 1.17 -8.63 10.14
N GLU A 133 1.89 -7.66 9.58
CA GLU A 133 2.16 -7.56 8.15
C GLU A 133 2.87 -8.83 7.62
N TYR A 134 3.85 -9.34 8.37
CA TYR A 134 4.54 -10.59 8.03
C TYR A 134 3.57 -11.77 7.94
N MET A 135 2.69 -11.95 8.93
CA MET A 135 1.72 -13.03 8.97
C MET A 135 0.72 -12.91 7.80
N VAL A 136 0.14 -11.73 7.59
CA VAL A 136 -0.82 -11.48 6.50
C VAL A 136 -0.19 -11.72 5.13
N ASN A 137 1.05 -11.27 4.90
CA ASN A 137 1.77 -11.49 3.64
C ASN A 137 2.09 -12.97 3.37
N LYS A 138 2.15 -13.81 4.40
CA LYS A 138 2.28 -15.27 4.28
C LYS A 138 0.93 -15.99 4.16
N GLY A 139 -0.18 -15.25 4.05
CA GLY A 139 -1.52 -15.78 3.84
C GLY A 139 -2.28 -16.12 5.12
N PHE A 140 -1.75 -15.76 6.30
CA PHE A 140 -2.47 -15.94 7.56
C PHE A 140 -3.62 -14.96 7.71
N ASN A 141 -4.78 -15.44 8.19
CA ASN A 141 -5.97 -14.61 8.38
C ASN A 141 -6.06 -14.12 9.84
N ASN A 142 -5.88 -12.83 10.10
CA ASN A 142 -5.97 -12.27 11.45
C ASN A 142 -7.43 -12.30 11.96
N LEU A 143 -7.62 -12.89 13.14
CA LEU A 143 -8.92 -13.10 13.78
C LEU A 143 -9.25 -12.06 14.85
N LEU A 144 -8.30 -11.18 15.21
CA LEU A 144 -8.56 -10.07 16.13
C LEU A 144 -9.56 -9.09 15.52
N PRO A 145 -10.40 -8.42 16.33
CA PRO A 145 -11.35 -7.43 15.84
C PRO A 145 -10.63 -6.18 15.30
N ASP A 146 -11.28 -5.43 14.42
CA ASP A 146 -10.64 -4.30 13.70
C ASP A 146 -10.08 -3.23 14.66
N ASN A 147 -10.75 -2.96 15.79
CA ASN A 147 -10.26 -2.03 16.80
C ASN A 147 -8.96 -2.49 17.51
N ARG A 148 -8.63 -3.78 17.41
CA ARG A 148 -7.38 -4.39 17.88
C ARG A 148 -6.32 -4.48 16.79
N ARG A 149 -6.74 -4.70 15.55
CA ARG A 149 -5.85 -4.75 14.37
C ARG A 149 -5.34 -3.39 13.97
N VAL A 150 -6.19 -2.37 14.07
CA VAL A 150 -5.77 -1.01 13.74
C VAL A 150 -4.89 -0.45 14.85
N ARG A 151 -3.64 -0.21 14.47
CA ARG A 151 -2.61 0.43 15.28
C ARG A 151 -1.98 1.56 14.46
N SER A 152 -1.88 2.76 15.04
CA SER A 152 -1.06 3.87 14.55
C SER A 152 0.14 4.07 15.45
N LEU A 153 1.31 4.46 14.93
CA LEU A 153 2.51 4.71 15.75
C LEU A 153 2.29 5.80 16.82
N GLU A 154 1.21 6.57 16.71
CA GLU A 154 0.78 7.61 17.62
C GLU A 154 -0.23 7.11 18.67
N ASP A 155 -0.70 5.86 18.55
CA ASP A 155 -1.60 5.27 19.53
C ASP A 155 -0.90 5.06 20.87
N ALA A 156 -1.61 5.36 21.96
CA ALA A 156 -1.17 4.95 23.29
C ALA A 156 -1.15 3.42 23.38
N PRO A 157 -0.17 2.82 24.07
CA PRO A 157 -0.14 1.38 24.27
C PRO A 157 -1.43 0.89 24.92
N LYS A 158 -2.08 -0.11 24.30
CA LYS A 158 -3.39 -0.62 24.75
C LYS A 158 -3.29 -1.68 25.86
N GLY A 159 -2.15 -1.80 26.52
CA GLY A 159 -1.92 -2.76 27.61
C GLY A 159 -1.63 -4.19 27.14
N ARG A 160 -1.49 -5.10 28.11
CA ARG A 160 -0.97 -6.47 27.91
C ARG A 160 -2.04 -7.47 27.43
N GLY A 161 -2.22 -7.57 26.12
CA GLY A 161 -3.10 -8.52 25.44
C GLY A 161 -2.34 -9.60 24.66
N ILE A 162 -3.06 -10.40 23.87
CA ILE A 162 -2.45 -11.22 22.82
C ILE A 162 -2.18 -10.32 21.60
N ASP A 163 -0.98 -10.37 21.03
CA ASP A 163 -0.59 -9.45 19.95
C ASP A 163 -1.20 -9.83 18.60
N GLY A 164 -1.39 -11.14 18.36
CA GLY A 164 -1.98 -11.68 17.15
C GLY A 164 -2.61 -13.07 17.34
N ILE A 165 -3.74 -13.30 16.66
CA ILE A 165 -4.44 -14.58 16.58
C ILE A 165 -4.78 -14.80 15.11
N TYR A 166 -4.33 -15.91 14.52
CA TYR A 166 -4.40 -16.13 13.09
C TYR A 166 -4.97 -17.49 12.73
N GLY A 167 -5.79 -17.55 11.67
CA GLY A 167 -6.05 -18.78 10.92
C GLY A 167 -4.84 -19.14 10.05
N ASN A 168 -4.37 -20.38 10.18
CA ASN A 168 -3.26 -20.92 9.40
C ASN A 168 -3.74 -21.35 8.00
N PRO A 169 -3.17 -20.81 6.91
CA PRO A 169 -3.54 -21.21 5.55
C PRO A 169 -3.13 -22.65 5.22
N ASN A 170 -2.16 -23.22 5.95
CA ASN A 170 -1.62 -24.55 5.74
C ASN A 170 -1.71 -25.39 7.04
N PRO A 171 -2.91 -25.82 7.47
CA PRO A 171 -3.07 -26.66 8.66
C PRO A 171 -2.45 -28.06 8.47
N PRO A 172 -2.06 -28.78 9.55
CA PRO A 172 -2.16 -28.41 10.97
C PRO A 172 -0.95 -27.63 11.55
N PRO A 173 -1.13 -26.85 12.64
CA PRO A 173 -2.40 -26.59 13.33
C PRO A 173 -3.27 -25.57 12.57
N PRO A 174 -4.58 -25.51 12.79
CA PRO A 174 -5.47 -24.56 12.12
C PRO A 174 -5.30 -23.11 12.59
N TYR A 175 -4.68 -22.87 13.75
CA TYR A 175 -4.51 -21.53 14.30
C TYR A 175 -3.11 -21.28 14.83
N ILE A 176 -2.67 -20.03 14.79
CA ILE A 176 -1.42 -19.54 15.38
C ILE A 176 -1.75 -18.38 16.33
N VAL A 177 -1.20 -18.40 17.53
CA VAL A 177 -1.26 -17.31 18.52
C VAL A 177 0.13 -16.74 18.67
N THR A 178 0.28 -15.42 18.54
CA THR A 178 1.59 -14.76 18.51
C THR A 178 1.76 -13.75 19.63
N GLU A 179 3.00 -13.66 20.12
CA GLU A 179 3.55 -12.56 20.91
C GLU A 179 4.72 -11.95 20.13
N THR A 180 4.92 -10.65 20.23
CA THR A 180 5.96 -9.92 19.51
C THR A 180 6.83 -9.10 20.45
N LYS A 181 8.14 -9.13 20.22
CA LYS A 181 9.11 -8.26 20.91
C LYS A 181 9.98 -7.54 19.89
N PHE A 182 10.13 -6.23 20.07
CA PHE A 182 11.00 -5.42 19.23
C PHE A 182 12.42 -5.38 19.83
N ARG A 183 13.44 -5.83 19.10
CA ARG A 183 14.83 -5.83 19.58
C ARG A 183 15.50 -4.49 19.30
N THR A 184 15.89 -3.76 20.36
CA THR A 184 16.65 -2.50 20.23
C THR A 184 18.15 -2.72 20.12
N ALA A 185 18.65 -3.72 20.83
CA ALA A 185 20.06 -4.13 20.84
C ALA A 185 20.15 -5.62 21.23
N VAL A 186 21.34 -6.21 21.14
CA VAL A 186 21.54 -7.60 21.58
C VAL A 186 21.17 -7.74 23.06
N GLY A 187 20.20 -8.59 23.36
CA GLY A 187 19.70 -8.81 24.72
C GLY A 187 18.72 -7.76 25.26
N GLU A 188 18.38 -6.73 24.47
CA GLU A 188 17.44 -5.68 24.84
C GLU A 188 16.21 -5.69 23.94
N TYR A 189 15.05 -5.84 24.56
CA TYR A 189 13.77 -6.02 23.86
C TYR A 189 12.72 -5.10 24.44
N VAL A 190 11.87 -4.59 23.58
CA VAL A 190 10.81 -3.67 23.91
C VAL A 190 9.47 -4.32 23.61
N ASP A 191 8.59 -4.23 24.60
CA ASP A 191 7.20 -4.65 24.54
C ASP A 191 6.30 -3.53 24.00
N SER A 192 5.07 -3.84 23.58
CA SER A 192 4.14 -2.83 23.05
C SER A 192 3.70 -1.79 24.08
N ASP A 193 3.74 -2.13 25.37
CA ASP A 193 3.58 -1.20 26.49
C ASP A 193 4.79 -0.28 26.74
N GLY A 194 5.87 -0.43 25.94
CA GLY A 194 7.10 0.33 26.06
C GLY A 194 8.07 -0.20 27.13
N THR A 195 7.75 -1.32 27.79
CA THR A 195 8.65 -1.96 28.75
C THR A 195 9.91 -2.45 28.05
N LEU A 196 11.07 -1.95 28.50
CA LEU A 196 12.37 -2.48 28.10
C LEU A 196 12.73 -3.66 29.00
N THR A 197 12.86 -4.84 28.41
CA THR A 197 13.30 -6.05 29.09
C THR A 197 14.70 -6.43 28.62
N ARG A 198 15.57 -6.70 29.59
CA ARG A 198 16.89 -7.27 29.35
C ARG A 198 16.86 -8.74 29.73
N ALA A 199 16.99 -9.63 28.75
CA ALA A 199 16.97 -11.06 29.00
C ALA A 199 18.10 -11.76 28.25
N LYS A 200 18.74 -12.71 28.93
CA LYS A 200 19.77 -13.57 28.34
C LYS A 200 19.18 -14.69 27.48
N ASN A 201 17.94 -15.06 27.75
CA ASN A 201 17.16 -16.06 27.01
C ASN A 201 15.80 -15.49 26.62
N VAL A 202 15.22 -16.01 25.56
CA VAL A 202 13.99 -15.46 24.97
C VAL A 202 12.76 -15.75 25.84
N GLU A 203 12.76 -16.81 26.65
CA GLU A 203 11.69 -17.05 27.62
C GLU A 203 11.67 -16.00 28.74
N GLY A 204 12.80 -15.35 29.00
CA GLY A 204 12.88 -14.23 29.95
C GLY A 204 12.13 -12.99 29.48
N LEU A 205 11.73 -12.93 28.21
CA LEU A 205 10.92 -11.85 27.63
C LEU A 205 9.43 -11.97 27.98
N LEU A 206 8.99 -13.14 28.43
CA LEU A 206 7.60 -13.44 28.72
C LEU A 206 7.34 -13.23 30.22
N GLY A 207 6.48 -12.27 30.53
CA GLY A 207 6.19 -11.86 31.90
C GLY A 207 5.44 -12.92 32.72
N ASN A 208 5.63 -12.91 34.04
CA ASN A 208 4.78 -13.67 34.95
C ASN A 208 3.53 -12.86 35.28
N THR A 209 2.35 -13.47 35.12
CA THR A 209 1.06 -12.85 35.43
C THR A 209 0.29 -13.67 36.46
N LYS A 210 -0.84 -13.14 36.94
CA LYS A 210 -1.77 -13.89 37.81
C LYS A 210 -2.31 -15.18 37.16
N ASP A 211 -2.34 -15.24 35.82
CA ASP A 211 -2.81 -16.39 35.04
C ASP A 211 -1.69 -17.37 34.67
N GLY A 212 -0.48 -17.16 35.21
CA GLY A 212 0.74 -17.87 34.81
C GLY A 212 1.60 -17.05 33.86
N LYS A 213 2.60 -17.73 33.28
CA LYS A 213 3.55 -17.11 32.35
C LYS A 213 2.86 -16.69 31.06
N GLN A 214 3.21 -15.51 30.54
CA GLN A 214 2.72 -15.03 29.25
C GLN A 214 2.99 -16.07 28.16
N MET A 215 2.02 -16.27 27.26
CA MET A 215 1.99 -17.33 26.24
C MET A 215 1.90 -18.78 26.74
N SER A 216 1.69 -19.03 28.03
CA SER A 216 1.29 -20.37 28.49
C SER A 216 -0.17 -20.66 28.13
N ASN A 217 -0.56 -21.93 28.01
CA ASN A 217 -1.92 -22.32 27.64
C ASN A 217 -2.98 -21.68 28.56
N ARG A 218 -2.71 -21.63 29.88
CA ARG A 218 -3.61 -21.00 30.85
C ARG A 218 -3.75 -19.49 30.58
N TRP A 219 -2.64 -18.82 30.31
CA TRP A 219 -2.61 -17.40 30.03
C TRP A 219 -3.34 -17.05 28.73
N ILE A 220 -3.11 -17.84 27.67
CA ILE A 220 -3.74 -17.68 26.34
C ILE A 220 -5.24 -17.91 26.47
N LYS A 221 -5.66 -19.03 27.07
CA LYS A 221 -7.06 -19.37 27.29
C LYS A 221 -7.83 -18.23 27.96
N ASN A 222 -7.31 -17.68 29.05
CA ASN A 222 -7.95 -16.60 29.81
C ASN A 222 -8.06 -15.26 29.02
N ARG A 223 -7.39 -15.15 27.87
CA ARG A 223 -7.40 -13.96 27.01
C ARG A 223 -8.16 -14.20 25.71
N LEU A 224 -8.13 -15.38 25.10
CA LEU A 224 -8.80 -15.67 23.84
C LEU A 224 -10.27 -15.21 23.85
N GLU A 225 -11.04 -15.56 24.87
CA GLU A 225 -12.45 -15.14 24.97
C GLU A 225 -12.62 -13.62 24.96
N LYS A 226 -11.74 -12.88 25.63
CA LYS A 226 -11.76 -11.41 25.68
C LYS A 226 -11.39 -10.77 24.34
N GLU A 227 -10.59 -11.47 23.54
CA GLU A 227 -10.06 -10.97 22.27
C GLU A 227 -11.01 -11.23 21.10
N ILE A 228 -11.57 -12.44 21.02
CA ILE A 228 -12.28 -12.93 19.82
C ILE A 228 -13.67 -13.49 20.13
N GLY A 229 -14.12 -13.41 21.38
CA GLY A 229 -15.39 -13.95 21.84
C GLY A 229 -15.39 -15.47 22.06
N ASP A 230 -16.29 -15.95 22.91
CA ASP A 230 -16.36 -17.36 23.37
C ASP A 230 -16.42 -18.38 22.22
N ALA A 231 -17.28 -18.15 21.23
CA ALA A 231 -17.46 -19.10 20.13
C ALA A 231 -16.19 -19.31 19.28
N GLN A 232 -15.45 -18.23 18.99
CA GLN A 232 -14.20 -18.32 18.22
C GLN A 232 -13.05 -18.79 19.11
N ALA A 233 -13.01 -18.38 20.39
CA ALA A 233 -12.03 -18.84 21.36
C ALA A 233 -12.04 -20.37 21.52
N ARG A 234 -13.22 -20.98 21.66
CA ARG A 234 -13.36 -22.44 21.74
C ARG A 234 -12.79 -23.17 20.52
N LYS A 235 -12.91 -22.60 19.32
CA LYS A 235 -12.32 -23.19 18.10
C LYS A 235 -10.81 -23.10 18.12
N VAL A 236 -10.26 -21.95 18.52
CA VAL A 236 -8.81 -21.76 18.62
C VAL A 236 -8.22 -22.69 19.67
N GLU A 237 -8.84 -22.81 20.85
CA GLU A 237 -8.39 -23.67 21.95
C GLU A 237 -8.26 -25.15 21.60
N GLN A 238 -8.99 -25.64 20.60
CA GLN A 238 -8.91 -27.04 20.17
C GLN A 238 -7.55 -27.38 19.57
N SER A 239 -6.95 -26.48 18.79
CA SER A 239 -5.66 -26.73 18.14
C SER A 239 -5.03 -25.43 17.65
N TYR A 240 -3.93 -25.04 18.30
CA TYR A 240 -3.13 -23.90 17.87
C TYR A 240 -1.65 -24.14 18.18
N GLU A 241 -0.79 -23.35 17.54
CA GLU A 241 0.60 -23.17 17.95
C GLU A 241 0.83 -21.77 18.52
N SER A 242 1.77 -21.67 19.46
CA SER A 242 2.18 -20.41 20.08
C SER A 242 3.54 -19.98 19.57
N TRP A 243 3.62 -18.77 19.01
CA TRP A 243 4.85 -18.23 18.45
C TRP A 243 5.28 -16.94 19.14
N LEU A 244 6.58 -16.83 19.46
CA LEU A 244 7.22 -15.59 19.89
C LEU A 244 8.05 -15.02 18.72
N MET A 245 7.64 -13.87 18.21
CA MET A 245 8.24 -13.19 17.06
C MET A 245 9.18 -12.08 17.52
N ILE A 246 10.40 -12.08 16.97
CA ILE A 246 11.38 -11.03 17.21
C ILE A 246 11.48 -10.14 15.97
N VAL A 247 11.22 -8.84 16.16
CA VAL A 247 11.35 -7.83 15.11
C VAL A 247 12.62 -7.02 15.33
N GLY A 248 13.41 -6.89 14.28
CA GLY A 248 14.64 -6.11 14.26
C GLY A 248 14.42 -4.62 13.98
N PRO A 249 15.43 -3.78 14.24
CA PRO A 249 15.37 -2.34 13.97
C PRO A 249 15.32 -1.99 12.49
N ASP A 250 15.57 -2.96 11.59
CA ASP A 250 15.43 -2.82 10.14
C ASP A 250 14.01 -3.12 9.62
N GLY A 251 13.04 -3.31 10.52
CA GLY A 251 11.65 -3.56 10.15
C GLY A 251 11.42 -4.95 9.57
N LYS A 252 12.19 -5.94 10.01
CA LYS A 252 12.02 -7.34 9.61
C LYS A 252 11.77 -8.24 10.80
N VAL A 253 10.99 -9.30 10.58
CA VAL A 253 10.94 -10.44 11.50
C VAL A 253 12.23 -11.23 11.34
N GLU A 254 13.02 -11.31 12.40
CA GLU A 254 14.35 -11.93 12.37
C GLU A 254 14.33 -13.36 12.89
N THR A 255 13.44 -13.67 13.83
CA THR A 255 13.30 -15.02 14.38
C THR A 255 11.88 -15.22 14.88
N ILE A 256 11.37 -16.44 14.72
CA ILE A 256 10.11 -16.89 15.27
C ILE A 256 10.39 -18.14 16.09
N TYR A 257 10.14 -18.08 17.39
CA TYR A 257 10.28 -19.22 18.30
C TYR A 257 8.94 -19.92 18.50
N LYS A 258 8.93 -21.24 18.38
CA LYS A 258 7.77 -22.06 18.74
C LYS A 258 7.79 -22.33 20.25
N LEU A 259 6.66 -22.12 20.89
CA LEU A 259 6.47 -22.29 22.32
C LEU A 259 5.61 -23.52 22.63
N ASP A 260 5.93 -24.21 23.73
CA ASP A 260 5.08 -25.24 24.31
C ASP A 260 3.96 -24.64 25.19
N GLN A 261 3.13 -25.52 25.76
CA GLN A 261 2.02 -25.17 26.65
C GLN A 261 2.43 -24.39 27.92
N ASN A 262 3.71 -24.38 28.27
CA ASN A 262 4.27 -23.69 29.44
C ASN A 262 5.08 -22.45 29.04
N ALA A 263 4.96 -21.99 27.78
CA ALA A 263 5.73 -20.90 27.22
C ALA A 263 7.26 -21.14 27.18
N LYS A 264 7.68 -22.41 27.03
CA LYS A 264 9.08 -22.77 26.81
C LYS A 264 9.37 -22.90 25.31
N VAL A 265 10.56 -22.50 24.89
CA VAL A 265 10.99 -22.65 23.50
C VAL A 265 11.21 -24.13 23.19
N VAL A 266 10.60 -24.60 22.11
CA VAL A 266 10.76 -25.98 21.61
C VAL A 266 11.32 -26.04 20.19
N GLY A 267 11.49 -24.89 19.53
CA GLY A 267 12.08 -24.81 18.20
C GLY A 267 11.94 -23.43 17.58
N THR A 268 12.30 -23.32 16.31
CA THR A 268 12.15 -22.11 15.50
C THR A 268 11.35 -22.40 14.23
N VAL A 269 10.69 -21.38 13.71
CA VAL A 269 9.97 -21.42 12.44
C VAL A 269 10.84 -20.78 11.36
N LYS A 270 10.89 -21.41 10.18
CA LYS A 270 11.64 -20.89 9.03
C LYS A 270 10.90 -19.67 8.44
N ILE A 271 11.63 -18.56 8.26
CA ILE A 271 11.15 -17.30 7.68
C ILE A 271 11.35 -17.22 6.17
#